data_AF-S7PTW1-F1
#
_entry.id   AF-S7PTW1-F1
#
_cell.length_a   1.000
_cell.length_b   1.000
_cell.length_c   1.000
_cell.angle_alpha   90.00
_cell.angle_beta   90.00
_cell.angle_gamma   90.00
#
_symmetry.space_group_name_H-M   'P 1'
#
loop_
_entity.id
_entity.type
_entity.pdbx_description
1 polymer ?
#
loop_
_entity_poly.entity_id
_entity_poly.type
_entity_poly.pdbx_seq_one_letter_code
_entity_poly.pdbx_strand_id
1 'polypeptide(L)'
;TQQLEERAKEVGQHAFQAVSSFAWLWPFRGIIFAVTNPKLFVSVRPALLKSLALSTVIFIVLLIFTYLPQMAILALITGPLAPLFAFVLIGAESVLILTLLAKPLFLEPALTQVFDATLIARGQRELVIQGKKRLGASSGGKGRDVGKALVRPLQGFTPSGIIKYALSLPLNFVPAVGTAFFILYNGVREGPGWHSRYFQLKGLTKQQRQAFIESHRPEYTAFGAFTLLLNFVPFVGLLFSFTNTIGAALWAADMEAK
;
A
#
# COMPACT_ATOMS: atom_id res chain seq x y z
N THR A 1 29.57 4.55 -19.68
CA THR A 1 30.07 3.44 -18.84
C THR A 1 30.29 3.90 -17.41
N GLN A 2 31.05 4.98 -17.15
CA GLN A 2 31.27 5.50 -15.77
C GLN A 2 29.98 5.92 -15.01
N GLN A 3 29.02 6.59 -15.65
CA GLN A 3 27.73 6.94 -15.01
C GLN A 3 26.88 5.73 -14.60
N LEU A 4 27.02 4.59 -15.30
CA LEU A 4 26.29 3.36 -14.97
C LEU A 4 26.92 2.68 -13.75
N GLU A 5 28.25 2.68 -13.66
CA GLU A 5 28.98 2.13 -12.51
C GLU A 5 28.75 2.96 -11.24
N GLU A 6 28.73 4.29 -11.36
CA GLU A 6 28.47 5.18 -10.23
C GLU A 6 27.04 5.01 -9.69
N ARG A 7 26.05 4.95 -10.58
CA ARG A 7 24.65 4.63 -10.20
C ARG A 7 24.50 3.23 -9.61
N ALA A 8 25.21 2.23 -10.15
CA ALA A 8 25.17 0.88 -9.60
C ALA A 8 25.76 0.83 -8.18
N LYS A 9 26.82 1.59 -7.93
CA LYS A 9 27.47 1.70 -6.62
C LYS A 9 26.58 2.44 -5.61
N GLU A 10 25.94 3.52 -6.02
CA GLU A 10 24.97 4.27 -5.22
C GLU A 10 23.75 3.39 -4.85
N VAL A 11 23.20 2.66 -5.82
CA VAL A 11 22.11 1.70 -5.58
C VAL A 11 22.54 0.59 -4.63
N GLY A 12 23.75 0.05 -4.79
CA GLY A 12 24.32 -0.98 -3.92
C GLY A 12 24.49 -0.50 -2.47
N GLN A 13 24.97 0.73 -2.27
CA GLN A 13 25.12 1.33 -0.94
C GLN A 13 23.77 1.57 -0.27
N HIS A 14 22.78 2.09 -0.99
CA HIS A 14 21.43 2.27 -0.47
C HIS A 14 20.74 0.95 -0.15
N ALA A 15 20.95 -0.09 -0.97
CA ALA A 15 20.44 -1.43 -0.69
C ALA A 15 21.07 -2.02 0.58
N PHE A 16 22.40 -1.88 0.75
CA PHE A 16 23.10 -2.33 1.94
C PHE A 16 22.60 -1.63 3.20
N GLN A 17 22.48 -0.29 3.16
CA GLN A 17 21.94 0.50 4.27
C GLN A 17 20.49 0.12 4.61
N ALA A 18 19.67 -0.15 3.60
CA ALA A 18 18.30 -0.62 3.81
C ALA A 18 18.28 -1.98 4.52
N VAL A 19 19.08 -2.95 4.08
CA VAL A 19 19.15 -4.27 4.71
C VAL A 19 19.72 -4.17 6.14
N SER A 20 20.75 -3.36 6.36
CA SER A 20 21.39 -3.18 7.67
C SER A 20 20.54 -2.39 8.66
N SER A 21 19.54 -1.64 8.21
CA SER A 21 18.57 -0.96 9.09
C SER A 21 17.70 -1.92 9.91
N PHE A 22 17.64 -3.20 9.53
CA PHE A 22 16.77 -4.23 10.10
C PHE A 22 15.27 -3.90 10.09
N ALA A 23 14.85 -2.82 9.42
CA ALA A 23 13.45 -2.42 9.37
C ALA A 23 12.58 -3.40 8.57
N TRP A 24 13.19 -4.21 7.71
CA TRP A 24 12.55 -5.33 7.01
C TRP A 24 12.04 -6.44 7.94
N LEU A 25 12.46 -6.46 9.23
CA LEU A 25 11.93 -7.39 10.24
C LEU A 25 10.55 -6.99 10.76
N TRP A 26 10.17 -5.71 10.67
CA TRP A 26 8.91 -5.23 11.22
C TRP A 26 7.66 -5.84 10.58
N PRO A 27 7.59 -6.06 9.26
CA PRO A 27 6.49 -6.81 8.64
C PRO A 27 6.32 -8.22 9.23
N PHE A 28 7.42 -8.95 9.45
CA PHE A 28 7.38 -10.27 10.11
C PHE A 28 6.90 -10.18 11.55
N ARG A 29 7.43 -9.22 12.33
CA ARG A 29 6.95 -8.95 13.69
C ARG A 29 5.46 -8.63 13.68
N GLY A 30 4.98 -7.93 12.66
CA GLY A 30 3.56 -7.67 12.43
C GLY A 30 2.75 -8.96 12.32
N ILE A 31 3.19 -9.92 11.50
CA ILE A 31 2.53 -11.24 11.35
C ILE A 31 2.49 -11.98 12.70
N ILE A 32 3.64 -12.10 13.37
CA ILE A 32 3.75 -12.81 14.67
C ILE A 32 2.86 -12.15 15.72
N PHE A 33 2.86 -10.82 15.78
CA PHE A 33 2.03 -10.07 16.72
C PHE A 33 0.55 -10.25 16.43
N ALA A 34 0.16 -10.29 15.16
CA ALA A 34 -1.21 -10.49 14.73
C ALA A 34 -1.73 -11.90 15.11
N VAL A 35 -0.88 -12.92 15.00
CA VAL A 35 -1.20 -14.30 15.42
C VAL A 35 -1.29 -14.42 16.94
N THR A 36 -0.37 -13.79 17.68
CA THR A 36 -0.34 -13.83 19.16
C THR A 36 -1.41 -12.94 19.82
N ASN A 37 -1.95 -11.95 19.10
CA ASN A 37 -2.97 -11.03 19.58
C ASN A 37 -4.25 -11.10 18.72
N PRO A 38 -5.00 -12.22 18.73
CA PRO A 38 -6.17 -12.41 17.87
C PRO A 38 -7.28 -11.38 18.14
N LYS A 39 -7.31 -10.77 19.33
CA LYS A 39 -8.24 -9.68 19.68
C LYS A 39 -8.13 -8.47 18.75
N LEU A 40 -6.96 -8.23 18.14
CA LEU A 40 -6.76 -7.15 17.16
C LEU A 40 -7.58 -7.41 15.88
N PHE A 41 -7.65 -8.65 15.42
CA PHE A 41 -8.45 -9.02 14.25
C PHE A 41 -9.94 -8.98 14.50
N VAL A 42 -10.41 -9.24 15.73
CA VAL A 42 -11.82 -9.11 16.10
C VAL A 42 -12.31 -7.68 15.85
N SER A 43 -11.47 -6.69 16.14
CA SER A 43 -11.81 -5.27 15.96
C SER A 43 -11.98 -4.86 14.49
N VAL A 44 -11.37 -5.59 13.55
CA VAL A 44 -11.40 -5.28 12.11
C VAL A 44 -12.09 -6.31 11.22
N ARG A 45 -12.48 -7.45 11.80
CA ARG A 45 -13.37 -8.43 11.16
C ARG A 45 -14.59 -7.79 10.47
N PRO A 46 -15.36 -6.87 11.09
CA PRO A 46 -16.51 -6.28 10.41
C PRO A 46 -16.10 -5.44 9.19
N ALA A 47 -14.95 -4.77 9.22
CA ALA A 47 -14.47 -4.00 8.08
C ALA A 47 -13.96 -4.90 6.95
N LEU A 48 -13.24 -5.98 7.30
CA LEU A 48 -12.82 -7.04 6.37
C LEU A 48 -14.01 -7.71 5.67
N LEU A 49 -15.05 -8.08 6.43
CA LEU A 49 -16.26 -8.67 5.87
C LEU A 49 -16.99 -7.70 4.95
N LYS A 50 -17.10 -6.42 5.33
CA LYS A 50 -17.70 -5.38 4.48
C LYS A 50 -16.90 -5.16 3.20
N SER A 51 -15.57 -5.13 3.27
CA SER A 51 -14.72 -4.95 2.09
C SER A 51 -14.81 -6.15 1.15
N LEU A 52 -14.85 -7.38 1.68
CA LEU A 52 -14.96 -8.61 0.90
C LEU A 52 -16.36 -8.76 0.27
N ALA A 53 -17.41 -8.41 1.01
CA ALA A 53 -18.76 -8.37 0.47
C ALA A 53 -18.85 -7.35 -0.68
N LEU A 54 -18.32 -6.14 -0.48
CA LEU A 54 -18.31 -5.11 -1.51
C LEU A 54 -17.49 -5.52 -2.74
N SER A 55 -16.33 -6.15 -2.56
CA SER A 55 -15.53 -6.65 -3.69
C SER A 55 -16.26 -7.71 -4.48
N THR A 56 -16.97 -8.60 -3.78
CA THR A 56 -17.78 -9.63 -4.42
C THR A 56 -18.93 -9.01 -5.19
N VAL A 57 -19.64 -8.03 -4.62
CA VAL A 57 -20.72 -7.31 -5.29
C VAL A 57 -20.21 -6.58 -6.54
N ILE A 58 -19.10 -5.84 -6.43
CA ILE A 58 -18.49 -5.13 -7.58
C ILE A 58 -18.16 -6.12 -8.70
N PHE A 59 -17.50 -7.23 -8.36
CA PHE A 59 -17.11 -8.25 -9.33
C PHE A 59 -18.32 -8.87 -10.02
N ILE A 60 -19.37 -9.23 -9.26
CA ILE A 60 -20.61 -9.79 -9.82
C ILE A 60 -21.33 -8.79 -10.72
N VAL A 61 -21.42 -7.53 -10.32
CA VAL A 61 -22.03 -6.47 -11.13
C VAL A 61 -21.27 -6.32 -12.45
N LEU A 62 -19.93 -6.23 -12.42
CA LEU A 62 -19.16 -6.19 -13.66
C LEU A 62 -19.39 -7.45 -14.50
N LEU A 63 -19.35 -8.64 -13.91
CA LEU A 63 -19.59 -9.89 -14.62
C LEU A 63 -20.95 -9.91 -15.34
N ILE A 64 -22.02 -9.44 -14.69
CA ILE A 64 -23.36 -9.44 -15.28
C ILE A 64 -23.48 -8.39 -16.39
N PHE A 65 -23.00 -7.18 -16.16
CA PHE A 65 -23.25 -6.06 -17.06
C PHE A 65 -22.22 -5.88 -18.17
N THR A 66 -20.96 -6.27 -17.94
CA THR A 66 -19.85 -5.97 -18.87
C THR A 66 -19.31 -7.20 -19.59
N TYR A 67 -19.44 -8.42 -19.04
CA TYR A 67 -18.83 -9.61 -19.64
C TYR A 67 -19.31 -9.93 -21.05
N LEU A 68 -20.62 -10.04 -21.26
CA LEU A 68 -21.21 -10.32 -22.58
C LEU A 68 -20.86 -9.25 -23.62
N PRO A 69 -21.07 -7.94 -23.37
CA PRO A 69 -20.72 -6.92 -24.36
C PRO A 69 -19.21 -6.80 -24.60
N GLN A 70 -18.37 -6.93 -23.57
CA GLN A 70 -16.91 -6.91 -23.73
C GLN A 70 -16.41 -8.11 -24.53
N MET A 71 -16.92 -9.31 -24.24
CA MET A 71 -16.58 -10.51 -24.99
C MET A 71 -16.99 -10.37 -26.46
N ALA A 72 -18.18 -9.84 -26.75
CA ALA A 72 -18.65 -9.64 -28.13
C ALA A 72 -17.71 -8.72 -28.92
N ILE A 73 -17.27 -7.60 -28.31
CA ILE A 73 -16.30 -6.68 -28.94
C ILE A 73 -14.94 -7.37 -29.11
N LEU A 74 -14.44 -8.04 -28.07
CA LEU A 74 -13.14 -8.72 -28.12
C LEU A 74 -13.13 -9.91 -29.09
N ALA A 75 -14.27 -10.56 -29.33
CA ALA A 75 -14.40 -11.65 -30.29
C ALA A 75 -14.11 -11.18 -31.72
N LEU A 76 -14.38 -9.90 -32.04
CA LEU A 76 -14.06 -9.32 -33.35
C LEU A 76 -12.54 -9.18 -33.58
N ILE A 77 -11.76 -9.05 -32.52
CA ILE A 77 -10.31 -8.79 -32.59
C ILE A 77 -9.49 -10.05 -32.32
N THR A 78 -9.88 -10.80 -31.29
CA THR A 78 -9.13 -11.93 -30.72
C THR A 78 -9.76 -13.29 -30.99
N GLY A 79 -10.97 -13.32 -31.55
CA GLY A 79 -11.67 -14.55 -31.93
C GLY A 79 -11.95 -15.47 -30.73
N PRO A 80 -11.59 -16.77 -30.79
CA PRO A 80 -11.90 -17.74 -29.74
C PRO A 80 -11.34 -17.44 -28.35
N LEU A 81 -10.30 -16.59 -28.24
CA LEU A 81 -9.69 -16.21 -26.97
C LEU A 81 -10.45 -15.08 -26.24
N ALA A 82 -11.46 -14.49 -26.87
CA ALA A 82 -12.22 -13.38 -26.30
C ALA A 82 -12.82 -13.63 -24.91
N PRO A 83 -13.37 -14.83 -24.58
CA PRO A 83 -13.88 -15.11 -23.24
C PRO A 83 -12.79 -15.01 -22.16
N LEU A 84 -11.56 -15.42 -22.46
CA LEU A 84 -10.42 -15.34 -21.54
C LEU A 84 -9.99 -13.88 -21.34
N PHE A 85 -9.82 -13.13 -22.42
CA PHE A 85 -9.43 -11.71 -22.34
C PHE A 85 -10.49 -10.85 -21.65
N ALA A 86 -11.79 -11.11 -21.91
CA ALA A 86 -12.89 -10.43 -21.23
C ALA A 86 -12.85 -10.70 -19.72
N PHE A 87 -12.60 -11.96 -19.31
CA PHE A 87 -12.49 -12.30 -17.89
C PHE A 87 -11.31 -11.60 -17.21
N VAL A 88 -10.13 -11.57 -17.85
CA VAL A 88 -8.96 -10.84 -17.34
C VAL A 88 -9.24 -9.34 -17.23
N LEU A 89 -9.92 -8.75 -18.22
CA LEU A 89 -10.28 -7.34 -18.23
C LEU A 89 -11.23 -6.97 -17.08
N ILE A 90 -12.25 -7.79 -16.82
CA ILE A 90 -13.14 -7.61 -15.65
C ILE A 90 -12.36 -7.69 -14.35
N GLY A 91 -11.38 -8.59 -14.26
CA GLY A 91 -10.47 -8.65 -13.11
C GLY A 91 -9.73 -7.32 -12.91
N ALA A 92 -9.18 -6.74 -13.98
CA ALA A 92 -8.49 -5.46 -13.93
C ALA A 92 -9.44 -4.29 -13.56
N GLU A 93 -10.64 -4.24 -14.15
CA GLU A 93 -11.68 -3.25 -13.82
C GLU A 93 -12.12 -3.36 -12.36
N SER A 94 -12.28 -4.59 -11.86
CA SER A 94 -12.64 -4.84 -10.46
C SER A 94 -11.58 -4.29 -9.51
N VAL A 95 -10.29 -4.51 -9.79
CA VAL A 95 -9.18 -3.96 -9.01
C VAL A 95 -9.18 -2.44 -9.05
N LEU A 96 -9.47 -1.85 -10.21
CA LEU A 96 -9.55 -0.39 -10.36
C LEU A 96 -10.70 0.20 -9.53
N ILE A 97 -11.90 -0.37 -9.62
CA ILE A 97 -13.06 0.08 -8.84
C ILE A 97 -12.82 -0.13 -7.34
N LEU A 98 -12.20 -1.24 -6.94
CA LEU A 98 -11.83 -1.49 -5.54
C LEU A 98 -10.86 -0.44 -5.00
N THR A 99 -9.87 -0.08 -5.80
CA THR A 99 -8.87 0.93 -5.42
C THR A 99 -9.50 2.32 -5.32
N LEU A 100 -10.49 2.63 -6.17
CA LEU A 100 -11.20 3.90 -6.14
C LEU A 100 -12.20 3.97 -4.99
N LEU A 101 -13.10 2.99 -4.86
CA LEU A 101 -14.24 3.05 -3.94
C LEU A 101 -13.97 2.31 -2.63
N ALA A 102 -13.57 1.04 -2.70
CA ALA A 102 -13.53 0.20 -1.52
C ALA A 102 -12.36 0.57 -0.58
N LYS A 103 -11.21 0.94 -1.16
CA LYS A 103 -10.01 1.29 -0.40
C LYS A 103 -10.20 2.49 0.53
N PRO A 104 -10.62 3.69 0.06
CA PRO A 104 -10.78 4.84 0.95
C PRO A 104 -11.99 4.72 1.89
N LEU A 105 -13.07 4.05 1.45
CA LEU A 105 -14.31 3.98 2.24
C LEU A 105 -14.28 2.91 3.34
N PHE A 106 -13.61 1.78 3.09
CA PHE A 106 -13.68 0.61 3.98
C PHE A 106 -12.32 0.15 4.47
N LEU A 107 -11.31 0.10 3.59
CA LEU A 107 -10.01 -0.45 3.95
C LEU A 107 -9.17 0.53 4.79
N GLU A 108 -9.02 1.79 4.37
CA GLU A 108 -8.25 2.79 5.11
C GLU A 108 -8.75 3.01 6.55
N PRO A 109 -10.06 3.14 6.81
CA PRO A 109 -10.58 3.19 8.17
C PRO A 109 -10.22 1.96 9.00
N ALA A 110 -10.26 0.76 8.40
CA ALA A 110 -9.90 -0.48 9.08
C ALA A 110 -8.41 -0.54 9.41
N LEU A 111 -7.55 -0.16 8.46
CA LEU A 111 -6.10 -0.13 8.65
C LEU A 111 -5.71 0.89 9.73
N THR A 112 -6.30 2.09 9.71
CA THR A 112 -6.05 3.09 10.77
C THR A 112 -6.54 2.61 12.15
N GLN A 113 -7.65 1.89 12.21
CA GLN A 113 -8.13 1.28 13.45
C GLN A 113 -7.17 0.21 13.99
N VAL A 114 -6.65 -0.68 13.13
CA VAL A 114 -5.63 -1.67 13.53
C VAL A 114 -4.34 -1.00 13.99
N PHE A 115 -3.92 0.04 13.28
CA PHE A 115 -2.72 0.80 13.62
C PHE A 115 -2.85 1.39 15.03
N ASP A 116 -3.95 2.10 15.30
CA ASP A 116 -4.24 2.70 16.61
C ASP A 116 -4.35 1.64 17.72
N ALA A 117 -5.03 0.52 17.44
CA ALA A 117 -5.17 -0.58 18.40
C ALA A 117 -3.81 -1.22 18.75
N THR A 118 -2.93 -1.36 17.76
CA THR A 118 -1.58 -1.90 17.93
C THR A 118 -0.71 -0.95 18.78
N LEU A 119 -0.79 0.36 18.53
CA LEU A 119 -0.12 1.36 19.36
C LEU A 119 -0.59 1.28 20.82
N ILE A 120 -1.91 1.19 21.05
CA ILE A 120 -2.47 1.05 22.40
C ILE A 120 -1.98 -0.23 23.08
N ALA A 121 -1.94 -1.35 22.34
CA ALA A 121 -1.43 -2.63 22.85
C ALA A 121 0.07 -2.57 23.22
N ARG A 122 0.82 -1.65 22.62
CA ARG A 122 2.24 -1.38 22.93
C ARG A 122 2.46 -0.20 23.89
N GLY A 123 1.44 0.21 24.62
CA GLY A 123 1.56 1.25 25.66
C GLY A 123 1.48 2.69 25.14
N GLN A 124 1.34 2.92 23.83
CA GLN A 124 1.30 4.24 23.21
C GLN A 124 -0.12 4.84 23.19
N ARG A 125 -0.89 4.65 24.27
CA ARG A 125 -2.28 5.10 24.36
C ARG A 125 -2.41 6.62 24.32
N GLU A 126 -1.53 7.33 25.02
CA GLU A 126 -1.53 8.80 25.06
C GLU A 126 -1.29 9.43 23.69
N LEU A 127 -0.37 8.87 22.90
CA LEU A 127 -0.12 9.30 21.52
C LEU A 127 -1.40 9.22 20.67
N VAL A 128 -2.15 8.12 20.79
CA VAL A 128 -3.40 7.92 20.03
C VAL A 128 -4.48 8.89 20.48
N ILE A 129 -4.65 9.11 21.79
CA ILE A 129 -5.65 10.03 22.34
C ILE A 129 -5.34 11.46 21.92
N GLN A 130 -4.11 11.92 22.11
CA GLN A 130 -3.69 13.28 21.76
C GLN A 130 -3.76 13.49 20.24
N GLY A 131 -3.28 12.53 19.45
CA GLY A 131 -3.36 12.57 17.99
C GLY A 131 -4.79 12.65 17.48
N LYS A 132 -5.71 11.85 18.03
CA LYS A 132 -7.14 11.92 17.69
C LYS A 132 -7.78 13.25 18.06
N LYS A 133 -7.43 13.83 19.21
CA LYS A 133 -7.89 15.19 19.59
C LYS A 133 -7.43 16.24 18.58
N ARG A 134 -6.17 16.21 18.15
CA ARG A 134 -5.62 17.11 17.11
C ARG A 134 -6.36 16.97 15.77
N LEU A 135 -6.61 15.74 15.35
CA LEU A 135 -7.34 15.44 14.11
C LEU A 135 -8.82 15.82 14.18
N GLY A 136 -9.46 15.61 15.33
CA GLY A 136 -10.87 15.98 15.58
C GLY A 136 -11.09 17.49 15.63
N ALA A 137 -10.15 18.26 16.19
CA ALA A 137 -10.17 19.71 16.15
C ALA A 137 -10.01 20.28 14.72
N SER A 138 -9.41 19.51 13.80
CA SER A 138 -9.23 19.86 12.38
C SER A 138 -10.33 19.32 11.45
N SER A 139 -11.49 18.91 11.99
CA SER A 139 -12.57 18.15 11.32
C SER A 139 -13.32 18.86 10.15
N GLY A 140 -12.80 19.95 9.59
CA GLY A 140 -13.34 20.53 8.36
C GLY A 140 -13.04 19.74 7.07
N GLY A 141 -12.28 18.63 7.13
CA GLY A 141 -11.64 18.01 5.96
C GLY A 141 -12.08 16.60 5.54
N LYS A 142 -12.89 15.89 6.33
CA LYS A 142 -13.13 14.44 6.14
C LYS A 142 -13.72 14.08 4.76
N GLY A 143 -14.55 14.95 4.18
CA GLY A 143 -15.09 14.77 2.81
C GLY A 143 -14.11 15.14 1.68
N ARG A 144 -13.19 16.10 1.91
CA ARG A 144 -12.20 16.53 0.90
C ARG A 144 -11.09 15.50 0.69
N ASP A 145 -10.72 14.75 1.73
CA ASP A 145 -9.71 13.70 1.61
C ASP A 145 -10.25 12.45 0.90
N VAL A 146 -11.52 12.09 1.13
CA VAL A 146 -12.19 11.02 0.35
C VAL A 146 -12.27 11.41 -1.12
N GLY A 147 -12.66 12.65 -1.44
CA GLY A 147 -12.69 13.15 -2.81
C GLY A 147 -11.31 13.13 -3.49
N LYS A 148 -10.24 13.54 -2.79
CA LYS A 148 -8.87 13.45 -3.31
C LYS A 148 -8.39 12.01 -3.50
N ALA A 149 -8.74 11.11 -2.59
CA ALA A 149 -8.40 9.69 -2.68
C ALA A 149 -9.07 9.03 -3.89
N LEU A 150 -10.32 9.42 -4.21
CA LEU A 150 -11.04 8.96 -5.39
C LEU A 150 -10.40 9.43 -6.71
N VAL A 151 -9.83 10.64 -6.74
CA VAL A 151 -9.24 11.20 -7.98
C VAL A 151 -7.79 10.76 -8.19
N ARG A 152 -7.07 10.38 -7.13
CA ARG A 152 -5.62 10.09 -7.20
C ARG A 152 -5.25 8.92 -8.13
N PRO A 153 -5.98 7.78 -8.17
CA PRO A 153 -5.68 6.71 -9.12
C PRO A 153 -5.90 7.13 -10.58
N LEU A 154 -6.84 8.06 -10.83
CA LEU A 154 -7.11 8.58 -12.17
C LEU A 154 -5.95 9.43 -12.72
N GLN A 155 -5.09 9.98 -11.85
CA GLN A 155 -3.91 10.74 -12.26
C GLN A 155 -2.85 9.87 -12.96
N GLY A 156 -2.86 8.55 -12.73
CA GLY A 156 -1.98 7.60 -13.42
C GLY A 156 -2.26 7.50 -14.92
N PHE A 157 -3.48 7.81 -15.35
CA PHE A 157 -3.91 7.80 -16.76
C PHE A 157 -3.63 9.13 -17.49
N THR A 158 -2.96 10.08 -16.83
CA THR A 158 -2.52 11.30 -17.51
C THR A 158 -1.38 11.01 -18.50
N PRO A 159 -1.21 11.82 -19.56
CA PRO A 159 -0.11 11.65 -20.52
C PRO A 159 1.26 11.53 -19.83
N SER A 160 1.50 12.32 -18.77
CA SER A 160 2.73 12.25 -17.98
C SER A 160 2.89 10.94 -17.20
N GLY A 161 1.79 10.33 -16.75
CA GLY A 161 1.79 9.00 -16.12
C GLY A 161 2.12 7.89 -17.12
N ILE A 162 1.50 7.95 -18.30
CA ILE A 162 1.74 7.01 -19.40
C ILE A 162 3.19 7.10 -19.88
N ILE A 163 3.75 8.30 -20.04
CA ILE A 163 5.15 8.51 -20.42
C ILE A 163 6.10 7.91 -19.38
N LYS A 164 5.86 8.12 -18.08
CA LYS A 164 6.67 7.53 -17.01
C LYS A 164 6.62 6.00 -17.02
N TYR A 165 5.44 5.44 -17.26
CA TYR A 165 5.25 4.00 -17.39
C TYR A 165 5.97 3.43 -18.62
N ALA A 166 5.85 4.09 -19.78
CA ALA A 166 6.56 3.75 -21.01
C ALA A 166 8.08 3.81 -20.85
N LEU A 167 8.60 4.79 -20.09
CA LEU A 167 10.03 4.89 -19.77
C LEU A 167 10.51 3.79 -18.81
N SER A 168 9.62 3.22 -17.98
CA SER A 168 9.96 2.11 -17.07
C SER A 168 9.90 0.72 -17.73
N LEU A 169 9.25 0.59 -18.89
CA LEU A 169 9.08 -0.67 -19.62
C LEU A 169 10.41 -1.32 -20.04
N PRO A 170 11.38 -0.60 -20.64
CA PRO A 170 12.68 -1.16 -21.01
C PRO A 170 13.48 -1.70 -19.82
N LEU A 171 13.24 -1.18 -18.61
CA LEU A 171 13.94 -1.57 -17.39
C LEU A 171 13.51 -2.96 -16.86
N ASN A 172 12.36 -3.49 -17.29
CA ASN A 172 11.86 -4.80 -16.90
C ASN A 172 12.45 -5.96 -17.73
N PHE A 173 13.25 -5.68 -18.77
CA PHE A 173 13.79 -6.68 -19.69
C PHE A 173 15.08 -7.37 -19.22
N VAL A 174 15.63 -7.02 -18.05
CA VAL A 174 16.78 -7.72 -17.45
C VAL A 174 16.28 -8.55 -16.25
N PRO A 175 16.13 -9.88 -16.39
CA PRO A 175 15.73 -10.75 -15.29
C PRO A 175 16.69 -10.62 -14.10
N ALA A 176 16.16 -10.68 -12.88
CA ALA A 176 16.84 -10.49 -11.58
C ALA A 176 17.27 -9.05 -11.26
N VAL A 177 18.04 -8.35 -12.10
CA VAL A 177 18.47 -6.96 -11.82
C VAL A 177 17.28 -6.00 -11.86
N GLY A 178 16.42 -6.15 -12.88
CA GLY A 178 15.19 -5.37 -13.00
C GLY A 178 14.25 -5.58 -11.83
N THR A 179 14.11 -6.82 -11.34
CA THR A 179 13.26 -7.15 -10.19
C THR A 179 13.80 -6.55 -8.89
N ALA A 180 15.10 -6.67 -8.62
CA ALA A 180 15.71 -6.07 -7.43
C ALA A 180 15.59 -4.55 -7.43
N PHE A 181 15.88 -3.91 -8.57
CA PHE A 181 15.70 -2.47 -8.74
C PHE A 181 14.23 -2.07 -8.58
N PHE A 182 13.30 -2.81 -9.18
CA PHE A 182 11.87 -2.57 -9.05
C PHE A 182 11.42 -2.62 -7.58
N ILE A 183 11.87 -3.63 -6.83
CA ILE A 183 11.52 -3.78 -5.42
C ILE A 183 12.05 -2.62 -4.59
N LEU A 184 13.33 -2.25 -4.76
CA LEU A 184 13.95 -1.14 -4.03
C LEU A 184 13.32 0.20 -4.39
N TYR A 185 13.12 0.46 -5.68
CA TYR A 185 12.51 1.69 -6.18
C TYR A 185 11.09 1.89 -5.63
N ASN A 186 10.28 0.84 -5.66
CA ASN A 186 8.94 0.89 -5.07
C ASN A 186 9.01 0.93 -3.54
N GLY A 187 10.00 0.29 -2.92
CA GLY A 187 10.24 0.37 -1.48
C GLY A 187 10.47 1.78 -0.98
N VAL A 188 11.32 2.57 -1.66
CA VAL A 188 11.55 4.00 -1.35
C VAL A 188 10.25 4.81 -1.41
N ARG A 189 9.39 4.52 -2.39
CA ARG A 189 8.18 5.29 -2.67
C ARG A 189 7.02 4.94 -1.75
N GLU A 190 6.79 3.64 -1.52
CA GLU A 190 5.64 3.13 -0.79
C GLU A 190 5.92 2.97 0.71
N GLY A 191 7.18 2.76 1.10
CA GLY A 191 7.60 2.58 2.50
C GLY A 191 7.05 3.65 3.46
N PRO A 192 7.25 4.95 3.18
CA PRO A 192 6.72 6.02 4.02
C PRO A 192 5.19 6.04 4.15
N GLY A 193 4.47 5.45 3.19
CA GLY A 193 3.00 5.37 3.20
C GLY A 193 2.46 4.58 4.41
N TRP A 194 3.21 3.57 4.87
CA TRP A 194 2.82 2.74 6.01
C TRP A 194 2.85 3.48 7.36
N HIS A 195 3.62 4.57 7.47
CA HIS A 195 3.62 5.47 8.63
C HIS A 195 2.73 6.71 8.46
N SER A 196 1.92 6.78 7.40
CA SER A 196 0.99 7.90 7.20
C SER A 196 0.12 8.17 8.43
N ARG A 197 -0.42 7.13 9.07
CA ARG A 197 -1.21 7.24 10.29
C ARG A 197 -0.39 7.76 11.48
N TYR A 198 0.83 7.28 11.66
CA TYR A 198 1.73 7.76 12.71
C TYR A 198 2.04 9.24 12.56
N PHE A 199 2.36 9.71 11.35
CA PHE A 199 2.59 11.12 11.07
C PHE A 199 1.35 11.99 11.34
N GLN A 200 0.16 11.48 11.02
CA GLN A 200 -1.11 12.15 11.35
C GLN A 200 -1.30 12.27 12.86
N LEU A 201 -1.03 11.21 13.63
CA LEU A 201 -1.14 11.22 15.09
C LEU A 201 -0.14 12.20 15.73
N LYS A 202 1.10 12.25 15.22
CA LYS A 202 2.10 13.24 15.63
C LYS A 202 1.74 14.67 15.23
N GLY A 203 0.88 14.85 14.24
CA GLY A 203 0.50 16.17 13.72
C GLY A 203 1.63 16.84 12.94
N LEU A 204 2.51 16.05 12.30
CA LEU A 204 3.65 16.59 11.55
C LEU A 204 3.19 17.40 10.34
N THR A 205 3.83 18.55 10.11
CA THR A 205 3.67 19.30 8.86
C THR A 205 4.29 18.53 7.68
N LYS A 206 3.96 18.91 6.44
CA LYS A 206 4.55 18.28 5.25
C LYS A 206 6.09 18.32 5.25
N GLN A 207 6.68 19.43 5.71
CA GLN A 207 8.12 19.63 5.78
C GLN A 207 8.75 18.74 6.86
N GLN A 208 8.15 18.70 8.06
CA GLN A 208 8.60 17.83 9.15
C GLN A 208 8.52 16.36 8.76
N ARG A 209 7.42 15.97 8.10
CA ARG A 209 7.26 14.61 7.58
C ARG A 209 8.34 14.28 6.55
N GLN A 210 8.63 15.18 5.61
CA GLN A 210 9.66 14.93 4.61
C GLN A 210 11.04 14.80 5.25
N ALA A 211 11.39 15.69 6.18
CA ALA A 211 12.65 15.62 6.92
C ALA A 211 12.78 14.30 7.70
N PHE A 212 11.69 13.86 8.35
CA PHE A 212 11.66 12.58 9.06
C PHE A 212 11.83 11.38 8.13
N ILE A 213 11.18 11.41 6.96
CA ILE A 213 11.31 10.34 5.96
C ILE A 213 12.74 10.28 5.44
N GLU A 214 13.34 11.44 5.16
CA GLU A 214 14.70 11.52 4.63
C GLU A 214 15.73 11.00 5.64
N SER A 215 15.56 11.31 6.92
CA SER A 215 16.46 10.83 7.98
C SER A 215 16.31 9.33 8.28
N HIS A 216 15.22 8.69 7.84
CA HIS A 216 14.97 7.25 8.00
C HIS A 216 14.78 6.55 6.65
N ARG A 217 15.38 7.11 5.59
CA ARG A 217 15.18 6.64 4.22
C ARG A 217 15.58 5.16 4.05
N PRO A 218 16.70 4.68 4.60
CA PRO A 218 17.06 3.26 4.53
C PRO A 218 16.01 2.34 5.16
N GLU A 219 15.50 2.69 6.34
CA GLU A 219 14.48 1.95 7.08
C GLU A 219 13.17 1.86 6.29
N TYR A 220 12.70 3.00 5.78
CA TYR A 220 11.49 3.04 4.95
C TYR A 220 11.65 2.24 3.66
N THR A 221 12.84 2.30 3.05
CA THR A 221 13.14 1.52 1.83
C THR A 221 13.07 0.03 2.11
N ALA A 222 13.70 -0.43 3.20
CA ALA A 222 13.71 -1.83 3.59
C ALA A 222 12.31 -2.35 3.95
N PHE A 223 11.57 -1.57 4.75
CA PHE A 223 10.21 -1.88 5.11
C PHE A 223 9.31 -1.96 3.87
N GLY A 224 9.34 -0.92 3.02
CA GLY A 224 8.56 -0.86 1.78
C GLY A 224 8.88 -2.02 0.83
N ALA A 225 10.16 -2.27 0.59
CA ALA A 225 10.62 -3.39 -0.24
C ALA A 225 10.09 -4.74 0.27
N PHE A 226 10.16 -4.97 1.57
CA PHE A 226 9.71 -6.24 2.15
C PHE A 226 8.18 -6.38 2.14
N THR A 227 7.43 -5.31 2.42
CA THR A 227 5.97 -5.34 2.30
C THR A 227 5.50 -5.60 0.87
N LEU A 228 6.23 -5.09 -0.13
CA LEU A 228 5.95 -5.38 -1.54
C LEU A 228 6.15 -6.86 -1.86
N LEU A 229 7.24 -7.47 -1.35
CA LEU A 229 7.49 -8.91 -1.51
C LEU A 229 6.36 -9.76 -0.91
N LEU A 230 5.88 -9.43 0.29
CA LEU A 230 4.75 -10.12 0.90
C LEU A 230 3.47 -10.00 0.05
N ASN A 231 3.24 -8.83 -0.55
CA ASN A 231 2.08 -8.58 -1.39
C ASN A 231 2.12 -9.28 -2.75
N PHE A 232 3.28 -9.81 -3.18
CA PHE A 232 3.36 -10.62 -4.40
C PHE A 232 2.70 -12.00 -4.26
N VAL A 233 2.41 -12.45 -3.04
CA VAL A 233 1.68 -13.70 -2.84
C VAL A 233 0.20 -13.46 -3.19
N PRO A 234 -0.33 -14.06 -4.28
CA PRO A 234 -1.70 -13.82 -4.69
C PRO A 234 -2.69 -14.34 -3.64
N PHE A 235 -3.90 -13.78 -3.63
CA PHE A 235 -5.01 -14.11 -2.72
C PHE A 235 -4.82 -13.77 -1.23
N VAL A 236 -3.61 -13.44 -0.76
CA VAL A 236 -3.32 -13.07 0.64
C VAL A 236 -2.89 -11.62 0.84
N GLY A 237 -2.74 -10.84 -0.23
CA GLY A 237 -2.30 -9.43 -0.15
C GLY A 237 -3.19 -8.54 0.74
N LEU A 238 -4.51 -8.82 0.81
CA LEU A 238 -5.38 -8.12 1.74
C LEU A 238 -5.00 -8.42 3.20
N LEU A 239 -4.77 -9.68 3.54
CA LEU A 239 -4.34 -10.08 4.88
C LEU A 239 -2.99 -9.46 5.23
N PHE A 240 -2.02 -9.51 4.31
CA PHE A 240 -0.72 -8.88 4.50
C PHE A 240 -0.82 -7.37 4.65
N SER A 241 -1.80 -6.71 4.04
CA SER A 241 -2.04 -5.28 4.30
C SER A 241 -2.35 -5.00 5.77
N PHE A 242 -3.07 -5.89 6.46
CA PHE A 242 -3.31 -5.76 7.90
C PHE A 242 -2.05 -6.07 8.71
N THR A 243 -1.35 -7.18 8.42
CA THR A 243 -0.14 -7.54 9.20
C THR A 243 1.00 -6.55 9.00
N ASN A 244 1.16 -5.99 7.79
CA ASN A 244 2.13 -4.94 7.50
C ASN A 244 1.77 -3.65 8.24
N THR A 245 0.48 -3.30 8.32
CA THR A 245 0.01 -2.16 9.13
C THR A 245 0.32 -2.36 10.62
N ILE A 246 0.13 -3.57 11.14
CA ILE A 246 0.54 -3.93 12.52
C ILE A 246 2.05 -3.77 12.66
N GLY A 247 2.84 -4.30 11.72
CA GLY A 247 4.31 -4.17 11.72
C GLY A 247 4.77 -2.71 11.74
N ALA A 248 4.14 -1.85 10.93
CA ALA A 248 4.39 -0.42 10.92
C ALA A 248 4.02 0.23 12.27
N ALA A 249 2.89 -0.13 12.87
CA ALA A 249 2.51 0.38 14.18
C ALA A 249 3.46 -0.08 15.30
N LEU A 250 3.96 -1.32 15.23
CA LEU A 250 4.98 -1.83 16.14
C LEU A 250 6.29 -1.05 16.00
N TRP A 251 6.69 -0.75 14.76
CA TRP A 251 7.86 0.07 14.49
C TRP A 251 7.69 1.47 15.07
N ALA A 252 6.57 2.14 14.79
CA ALA A 252 6.26 3.44 15.37
C ALA A 252 6.26 3.42 16.91
N ALA A 253 5.72 2.36 17.53
CA ALA A 253 5.73 2.22 18.98
C ALA A 253 7.13 2.08 19.57
N ASP A 254 8.04 1.39 18.88
CA ASP A 254 9.46 1.26 19.27
C ASP A 254 10.20 2.60 19.15
N MET A 255 9.89 3.38 18.11
CA MET A 255 10.46 4.72 17.94
C MET A 255 10.04 5.68 19.06
N GLU A 256 8.81 5.58 19.54
CA GLU A 256 8.29 6.41 20.64
C GLU A 256 8.71 5.90 22.03
N ALA A 257 9.20 4.67 22.14
CA ALA A 257 9.71 4.10 23.38
C ALA A 257 11.18 4.43 23.65
N LYS A 258 11.87 5.02 22.66
CA LYS A 258 13.26 5.50 22.74
C LYS A 258 13.29 6.97 23.12
#